data_AF-E9ACZ4-F1
#
_entry.id   AF-E9ACZ4-F1
#
_cell.length_a   1.000
_cell.length_b   1.000
_cell.length_c   1.000
_cell.angle_alpha   90.00
_cell.angle_beta   90.00
_cell.angle_gamma   90.00
#
_symmetry.space_group_name_H-M   'P 1'
#
loop_
_entity.id
_entity.type
_entity.pdbx_description
1 polymer ?
#
loop_
_entity_poly.entity_id
_entity_poly.type
_entity_poly.pdbx_seq_one_letter_code
_entity_poly.pdbx_strand_id
1 'polypeptide(L)'
;MQDQWKIDVESEDHRSRRDMTEKSITRYVKGEVERQVTSSSTSSSVFVSDCTWIMGASAAQPSYLCCGLSNGSVCLLNTSNLSKIYLFEVDRDSRRSQRDTDRGGQGQGSGRESAASQQLVAVATHTVSAGTNPAAAQTLLCMTLDNVVGVCPMDMSTVLERKKVSRSDMAKVKPFPAVAAGAVLHSSVHFNSKGSGILALLCIEQESSAAPGASSIRYCAAVLSSPDETVTLQSKYASEDDWHTLAPPSAGGDSRPGAPVELCYCGWWSADTLVCVWSNSALQFLQAAGMQVVGECRLLRHCTSDAVTNATVTRPGAAEASDGASSGLVAVVLDHNVAASFYVTVRHSASASAQEPKRHRGEAPLTVTLTPTMQTYCTEDIPVRELHFVRSFSWTIVLLLESGALVFLDVETMRLSVHRPVNRLRAPDAGRYHAGPLMVAPRNFFCVLSGKPFSAVVIEHNTAILLKSQ
;
A
#
# COMPACT_ATOMS: atom_id res chain seq x y z
N MET A 1 -18.60 44.14 14.35
CA MET A 1 -18.72 42.73 14.80
C MET A 1 -18.39 41.83 13.60
N GLN A 2 -17.15 41.88 13.07
CA GLN A 2 -16.86 41.42 11.70
C GLN A 2 -15.64 40.50 11.54
N ASP A 3 -14.97 40.07 12.62
CA ASP A 3 -13.76 39.22 12.54
C ASP A 3 -13.83 37.94 13.40
N GLN A 4 -15.02 37.55 13.85
CA GLN A 4 -15.16 36.43 14.80
C GLN A 4 -15.14 35.03 14.15
N TRP A 5 -15.15 34.97 12.81
CA TRP A 5 -15.05 33.74 12.02
C TRP A 5 -13.59 33.38 11.64
N LYS A 6 -12.62 34.25 11.97
CA LYS A 6 -11.17 34.01 11.75
C LYS A 6 -10.43 33.45 12.96
N ILE A 7 -11.13 33.21 14.07
CA ILE A 7 -10.53 32.56 15.23
C ILE A 7 -10.69 31.06 15.03
N ASP A 8 -9.74 30.45 14.34
CA ASP A 8 -9.45 29.03 14.51
C ASP A 8 -9.14 28.86 16.01
N VAL A 9 -10.13 28.45 16.81
CA VAL A 9 -9.92 28.11 18.22
C VAL A 9 -9.19 26.76 18.25
N GLU A 10 -7.95 26.74 17.77
CA GLU A 10 -7.02 25.66 18.05
C GLU A 10 -6.73 25.69 19.55
N SER A 11 -7.06 24.61 20.27
CA SER A 11 -6.68 24.51 21.67
C SER A 11 -5.15 24.56 21.82
N GLU A 12 -4.69 25.04 22.97
CA GLU A 12 -3.25 25.09 23.29
C GLU A 12 -2.61 23.68 23.22
N ASP A 13 -3.38 22.65 23.57
CA ASP A 13 -2.96 21.23 23.47
C ASP A 13 -2.80 20.77 22.01
N HIS A 14 -3.68 21.20 21.10
CA HIS A 14 -3.54 20.92 19.66
C HIS A 14 -2.27 21.58 19.11
N ARG A 15 -2.04 22.84 19.46
CA ARG A 15 -0.84 23.59 19.06
C ARG A 15 0.45 22.94 19.59
N SER A 16 0.47 22.58 20.87
CA SER A 16 1.63 21.93 21.50
C SER A 16 1.97 20.58 20.84
N ARG A 17 0.96 19.75 20.54
CA ARG A 17 1.14 18.47 19.83
C ARG A 17 1.67 18.65 18.41
N ARG A 18 1.18 19.65 17.68
CA ARG A 18 1.68 19.99 16.35
C ARG A 18 3.14 20.43 16.42
N ASP A 19 3.49 21.36 17.30
CA ASP A 19 4.85 21.87 17.46
C ASP A 19 5.84 20.75 17.83
N MET A 20 5.43 19.80 18.68
CA MET A 20 6.24 18.61 18.99
C MET A 20 6.41 17.68 17.79
N THR A 21 5.35 17.48 17.01
CA THR A 21 5.37 16.65 15.79
C THR A 21 6.27 17.28 14.72
N GLU A 22 6.14 18.58 14.49
CA GLU A 22 7.01 19.35 13.59
C GLU A 22 8.48 19.23 14.01
N LYS A 23 8.79 19.52 15.28
CA LYS A 23 10.16 19.37 15.81
C LYS A 23 10.68 17.95 15.67
N SER A 24 9.83 16.94 15.82
CA SER A 24 10.19 15.54 15.61
C SER A 24 10.55 15.27 14.16
N ILE A 25 9.67 15.60 13.21
CA ILE A 25 9.88 15.37 11.78
C ILE A 25 11.12 16.14 11.29
N THR A 26 11.24 17.43 11.62
CA THR A 26 12.39 18.27 11.23
C THR A 26 13.72 17.75 11.76
N ARG A 27 13.74 17.04 12.90
CA ARG A 27 14.96 16.38 13.39
C ARG A 27 15.39 15.20 12.53
N TYR A 28 14.43 14.44 12.00
CA TYR A 28 14.67 13.21 11.23
C TYR A 28 14.79 13.44 9.72
N VAL A 29 14.36 14.60 9.20
CA VAL A 29 14.43 14.92 7.77
C VAL A 29 15.51 15.98 7.52
N LYS A 30 16.76 15.67 7.89
CA LYS A 30 17.90 16.59 7.75
C LYS A 30 18.79 16.28 6.55
N GLY A 31 19.19 15.01 6.43
CA GLY A 31 20.13 14.55 5.41
C GLY A 31 19.45 13.67 4.36
N GLU A 32 19.96 13.78 3.14
CA GLU A 32 19.65 12.88 2.03
C GLU A 32 20.84 11.95 1.82
N VAL A 33 20.58 10.65 1.79
CA VAL A 33 21.57 9.63 1.46
C VAL A 33 20.99 8.72 0.39
N GLU A 34 21.68 8.61 -0.74
CA GLU A 34 21.21 7.85 -1.89
C GLU A 34 21.90 6.50 -1.99
N ARG A 35 21.14 5.48 -2.40
CA ARG A 35 21.68 4.16 -2.67
C ARG A 35 20.93 3.44 -3.78
N GLN A 36 21.68 2.91 -4.75
CA GLN A 36 21.13 1.97 -5.71
C GLN A 36 20.76 0.64 -5.03
N VAL A 37 19.50 0.23 -5.14
CA VAL A 37 18.92 -0.99 -4.54
C VAL A 37 19.31 -2.25 -5.32
N THR A 38 19.53 -2.13 -6.63
CA THR A 38 19.94 -3.23 -7.51
C THR A 38 21.47 -3.29 -7.66
N SER A 39 22.04 -4.42 -8.07
CA SER A 39 23.48 -4.55 -8.29
C SER A 39 23.90 -3.80 -9.57
N SER A 40 25.17 -3.40 -9.66
CA SER A 40 25.71 -2.83 -10.90
C SER A 40 25.70 -3.83 -12.07
N SER A 41 25.62 -5.13 -11.78
CA SER A 41 25.51 -6.21 -12.78
C SER A 41 24.09 -6.47 -13.26
N THR A 42 23.07 -5.95 -12.57
CA THR A 42 21.68 -6.05 -13.03
C THR A 42 21.34 -4.95 -14.03
N SER A 43 20.48 -5.29 -15.00
CA SER A 43 20.06 -4.37 -16.07
C SER A 43 19.48 -3.07 -15.49
N SER A 44 19.74 -1.94 -16.16
CA SER A 44 19.10 -0.66 -15.85
C SER A 44 17.58 -0.70 -16.02
N SER A 45 17.03 -1.73 -16.69
CA SER A 45 15.60 -1.97 -16.82
C SER A 45 14.93 -2.54 -15.56
N VAL A 46 15.70 -3.00 -14.57
CA VAL A 46 15.15 -3.49 -13.29
C VAL A 46 14.82 -2.32 -12.38
N PHE A 47 13.62 -2.31 -11.82
CA PHE A 47 13.13 -1.32 -10.87
C PHE A 47 12.57 -1.99 -9.62
N VAL A 48 12.43 -1.23 -8.54
CA VAL A 48 11.76 -1.66 -7.31
C VAL A 48 10.26 -1.55 -7.54
N SER A 49 9.55 -2.67 -7.51
CA SER A 49 8.09 -2.71 -7.72
C SER A 49 7.31 -2.42 -6.44
N ASP A 50 7.85 -2.81 -5.28
CA ASP A 50 7.24 -2.58 -3.98
C ASP A 50 8.28 -2.65 -2.87
N CYS A 51 7.99 -2.06 -1.71
CA CYS A 51 8.92 -2.04 -0.59
C CYS A 51 8.22 -1.87 0.76
N THR A 52 8.75 -2.53 1.79
CA THR A 52 8.27 -2.45 3.17
C THR A 52 9.41 -2.32 4.17
N TRP A 53 9.13 -1.70 5.32
CA TRP A 53 10.09 -1.57 6.41
C TRP A 53 10.14 -2.85 7.25
N ILE A 54 11.36 -3.21 7.64
CA ILE A 54 11.66 -4.12 8.75
C ILE A 54 12.39 -3.29 9.79
N MET A 55 11.65 -2.88 10.82
CA MET A 55 12.23 -2.10 11.90
C MET A 55 13.07 -2.99 12.82
N GLY A 56 14.22 -2.48 13.23
CA GLY A 56 14.98 -3.10 14.32
C GLY A 56 14.17 -3.06 15.61
N ALA A 57 14.34 -4.05 16.48
CA ALA A 57 13.63 -4.11 17.76
C ALA A 57 14.09 -3.02 18.76
N SER A 58 15.20 -2.33 18.46
CA SER A 58 15.72 -1.22 19.24
C SER A 58 16.42 -0.19 18.34
N ALA A 59 16.64 1.02 18.88
CA ALA A 59 17.40 2.08 18.18
C ALA A 59 18.85 1.68 17.85
N ALA A 60 19.41 0.68 18.57
CA ALA A 60 20.76 0.17 18.32
C ALA A 60 20.81 -0.82 17.14
N GLN A 61 19.67 -1.28 16.63
CA GLN A 61 19.61 -2.23 15.53
C GLN A 61 19.40 -1.56 14.19
N PRO A 62 20.06 -2.07 13.14
CA PRO A 62 19.80 -1.61 11.78
C PRO A 62 18.35 -1.91 11.40
N SER A 63 17.69 -0.92 10.81
CA SER A 63 16.42 -1.14 10.10
C SER A 63 16.72 -1.50 8.66
N TYR A 64 15.87 -2.32 8.06
CA TYR A 64 16.01 -2.78 6.68
C TYR A 64 14.80 -2.35 5.86
N LEU A 65 15.05 -2.12 4.57
CA LEU A 65 14.00 -2.06 3.56
C LEU A 65 13.98 -3.41 2.85
N CYS A 66 12.84 -4.09 2.87
CA CYS A 66 12.61 -5.26 2.04
C CYS A 66 12.02 -4.79 0.72
N CYS A 67 12.72 -5.02 -0.39
CA CYS A 67 12.37 -4.52 -1.71
C CYS A 67 12.05 -5.68 -2.64
N GLY A 68 10.87 -5.65 -3.26
CA GLY A 68 10.53 -6.47 -4.42
C GLY A 68 11.03 -5.79 -5.70
N LEU A 69 11.64 -6.56 -6.60
CA LEU A 69 12.20 -6.08 -7.85
C LEU A 69 11.42 -6.61 -9.05
N SER A 70 11.29 -5.81 -10.10
CA SER A 70 10.52 -6.13 -11.32
C SER A 70 11.04 -7.33 -12.12
N ASN A 71 12.23 -7.83 -11.77
CA ASN A 71 12.82 -9.02 -12.34
C ASN A 71 12.53 -10.29 -11.52
N GLY A 72 11.69 -10.26 -10.48
CA GLY A 72 11.40 -11.42 -9.64
C GLY A 72 12.40 -11.64 -8.50
N SER A 73 13.24 -10.65 -8.19
CA SER A 73 14.16 -10.71 -7.05
C SER A 73 13.57 -10.01 -5.82
N VAL A 74 13.99 -10.46 -4.64
CA VAL A 74 13.70 -9.76 -3.37
C VAL A 74 15.02 -9.54 -2.65
N CYS A 75 15.24 -8.33 -2.15
CA CYS A 75 16.45 -7.99 -1.40
C CYS A 75 16.14 -7.16 -0.16
N LEU A 76 17.06 -7.21 0.80
CA LEU A 76 17.11 -6.32 1.94
C LEU A 76 18.17 -5.25 1.72
N LEU A 77 17.81 -3.99 1.93
CA LEU A 77 18.73 -2.87 2.02
C LEU A 77 18.87 -2.45 3.48
N ASN A 78 20.06 -2.63 4.05
CA ASN A 78 20.37 -2.15 5.39
C ASN A 78 20.44 -0.62 5.35
N THR A 79 19.58 0.03 6.12
CA THR A 79 19.45 1.48 6.04
C THR A 79 20.53 2.25 6.83
N SER A 80 21.34 1.56 7.62
CA SER A 80 22.44 2.17 8.40
C SER A 80 23.77 2.15 7.64
N ASN A 81 24.09 1.07 6.95
CA ASN A 81 25.35 0.93 6.20
C ASN A 81 25.17 0.75 4.69
N LEU A 82 23.93 0.80 4.20
CA LEU A 82 23.56 0.72 2.77
C LEU A 82 24.03 -0.59 2.10
N SER A 83 24.28 -1.63 2.89
CA SER A 83 24.59 -2.97 2.40
C SER A 83 23.34 -3.68 1.90
N LYS A 84 23.52 -4.54 0.90
CA LYS A 84 22.43 -5.23 0.20
C LYS A 84 22.57 -6.73 0.40
N ILE A 85 21.46 -7.39 0.68
CA ILE A 85 21.38 -8.85 0.86
C ILE A 85 20.23 -9.35 -0.01
N TYR A 86 20.51 -10.20 -0.99
CA TYR A 86 19.45 -10.82 -1.78
C TYR A 86 18.86 -12.00 -1.03
N LEU A 87 17.55 -11.97 -0.82
CA LEU A 87 16.79 -13.08 -0.25
C LEU A 87 16.48 -14.11 -1.33
N PHE A 88 15.91 -13.63 -2.44
CA PHE A 88 15.62 -14.44 -3.62
C PHE A 88 16.26 -13.78 -4.84
N GLU A 89 17.15 -14.51 -5.51
CA GLU A 89 17.64 -14.15 -6.82
C GLU A 89 16.89 -14.97 -7.87
N VAL A 90 16.56 -14.37 -9.00
CA VAL A 90 16.22 -15.17 -10.18
C VAL A 90 17.52 -15.74 -10.69
N ASP A 91 17.63 -17.07 -10.68
CA ASP A 91 18.74 -17.76 -11.34
C ASP A 91 18.72 -17.37 -12.82
N ARG A 92 19.60 -16.44 -13.19
CA ARG A 92 19.98 -16.20 -14.58
C ARG A 92 20.87 -17.34 -15.02
N ASP A 93 20.35 -18.57 -15.01
CA ASP A 93 20.96 -19.66 -15.76
C ASP A 93 20.74 -19.38 -17.24
N SER A 94 21.58 -18.49 -17.77
CA SER A 94 21.73 -18.15 -19.18
C SER A 94 22.04 -19.36 -20.07
N ARG A 95 22.30 -20.54 -19.47
CA ARG A 95 22.49 -21.81 -20.17
C ARG A 95 21.19 -22.55 -20.52
N ARG A 96 20.07 -22.28 -19.84
CA ARG A 96 18.79 -22.94 -20.15
C ARG A 96 18.03 -22.26 -21.28
N SER A 97 18.02 -20.93 -21.34
CA SER A 97 17.31 -20.22 -22.43
C SER A 97 18.00 -20.36 -23.79
N GLN A 98 19.25 -20.81 -23.84
CA GLN A 98 20.02 -21.00 -25.08
C GLN A 98 19.84 -22.40 -25.69
N ARG A 99 19.34 -23.38 -24.93
CA ARG A 99 19.06 -24.73 -25.48
C ARG A 99 17.70 -24.86 -26.16
N ASP A 100 16.75 -23.99 -25.83
CA ASP A 100 15.42 -24.01 -26.45
C ASP A 100 15.33 -23.13 -27.71
N THR A 101 16.27 -22.21 -27.93
CA THR A 101 16.37 -21.40 -29.16
C THR A 101 17.08 -22.11 -30.32
N ASP A 102 17.89 -23.13 -30.06
CA ASP A 102 18.61 -23.87 -31.11
C ASP A 102 17.79 -24.97 -31.80
N ARG A 103 16.49 -25.11 -31.50
CA ARG A 103 15.59 -26.09 -32.13
C ARG A 103 14.37 -25.51 -32.88
N GLY A 104 14.23 -24.18 -32.96
CA GLY A 104 13.15 -23.52 -33.67
C GLY A 104 13.66 -22.73 -34.88
N GLY A 105 13.29 -23.16 -36.09
CA GLY A 105 13.87 -22.74 -37.36
C GLY A 105 13.76 -21.25 -37.75
N GLN A 106 14.63 -20.93 -38.71
CA GLN A 106 14.80 -19.70 -39.48
C GLN A 106 13.50 -18.96 -39.83
N GLY A 107 13.45 -17.67 -39.47
CA GLY A 107 12.50 -16.68 -39.96
C GLY A 107 12.93 -15.27 -39.56
N GLN A 108 13.15 -14.40 -40.56
CA GLN A 108 13.77 -13.08 -40.45
C GLN A 108 12.96 -12.06 -39.61
N GLY A 109 13.69 -11.24 -38.84
CA GLY A 109 13.43 -9.79 -38.75
C GLY A 109 12.34 -9.29 -37.80
N SER A 110 12.67 -9.11 -36.51
CA SER A 110 12.45 -7.86 -35.75
C SER A 110 12.93 -8.08 -34.31
N GLY A 111 13.59 -7.09 -33.74
CA GLY A 111 14.17 -7.14 -32.40
C GLY A 111 13.12 -7.28 -31.30
N ARG A 112 12.65 -8.51 -31.05
CA ARG A 112 12.05 -8.87 -29.77
C ARG A 112 13.18 -9.16 -28.81
N GLU A 113 13.54 -8.14 -28.04
CA GLU A 113 14.14 -8.37 -26.71
C GLU A 113 13.30 -9.46 -26.04
N SER A 114 13.95 -10.55 -25.62
CA SER A 114 13.32 -11.61 -24.85
C SER A 114 12.82 -10.98 -23.54
N ALA A 115 11.57 -10.52 -23.55
CA ALA A 115 10.88 -9.99 -22.39
C ALA A 115 10.69 -11.17 -21.45
N ALA A 116 11.67 -11.42 -20.59
CA ALA A 116 11.40 -12.04 -19.31
C ALA A 116 10.24 -11.24 -18.72
N SER A 117 9.05 -11.84 -18.70
CA SER A 117 7.80 -11.20 -18.27
C SER A 117 8.08 -10.46 -16.97
N GLN A 118 7.91 -9.13 -16.96
CA GLN A 118 8.09 -8.33 -15.76
C GLN A 118 7.29 -8.96 -14.63
N GLN A 119 7.97 -9.33 -13.54
CA GLN A 119 7.31 -9.89 -12.37
C GLN A 119 7.10 -8.75 -11.39
N LEU A 120 5.87 -8.29 -11.25
CA LEU A 120 5.51 -7.27 -10.26
C LEU A 120 5.50 -7.91 -8.87
N VAL A 121 6.66 -7.86 -8.20
CA VAL A 121 6.83 -8.40 -6.86
C VAL A 121 6.29 -7.40 -5.85
N ALA A 122 5.20 -7.77 -5.17
CA ALA A 122 4.71 -7.09 -3.98
C ALA A 122 5.32 -7.71 -2.72
N VAL A 123 5.57 -6.90 -1.69
CA VAL A 123 6.17 -7.38 -0.43
C VAL A 123 5.50 -6.75 0.78
N ALA A 124 5.26 -7.57 1.80
CA ALA A 124 4.79 -7.13 3.10
C ALA A 124 5.49 -7.90 4.22
N THR A 125 5.71 -7.22 5.33
CA THR A 125 6.39 -7.78 6.50
C THR A 125 5.52 -7.64 7.73
N HIS A 126 5.53 -8.67 8.58
CA HIS A 126 4.89 -8.64 9.88
C HIS A 126 5.86 -9.14 10.95
N THR A 127 6.10 -8.31 11.97
CA THR A 127 6.97 -8.67 13.10
C THR A 127 6.18 -9.51 14.09
N VAL A 128 6.59 -10.76 14.27
CA VAL A 128 5.96 -11.75 15.12
C VAL A 128 6.37 -11.59 16.58
N SER A 129 7.67 -11.37 16.80
CA SER A 129 8.26 -11.21 18.13
C SER A 129 9.63 -10.56 18.02
N ALA A 130 9.96 -9.71 18.99
CA ALA A 130 11.34 -9.51 19.39
C ALA A 130 11.64 -10.67 20.35
N GLY A 131 12.36 -11.70 19.89
CA GLY A 131 12.66 -12.85 20.74
C GLY A 131 13.32 -12.45 22.06
N THR A 132 13.56 -13.41 22.96
CA THR A 132 14.33 -13.20 24.20
C THR A 132 15.69 -12.54 23.95
N ASN A 133 16.23 -12.69 22.73
CA ASN A 133 17.29 -11.87 22.22
C ASN A 133 16.69 -10.69 21.42
N PRO A 134 16.76 -9.45 21.93
CA PRO A 134 16.25 -8.30 21.20
C PRO A 134 16.94 -8.15 19.84
N ALA A 135 18.13 -8.72 19.62
CA ALA A 135 18.90 -8.69 18.38
C ALA A 135 18.28 -9.41 17.16
N ALA A 136 17.26 -10.26 17.36
CA ALA A 136 16.68 -11.09 16.30
C ALA A 136 15.19 -10.78 16.14
N ALA A 137 14.86 -9.76 15.34
CA ALA A 137 13.48 -9.53 14.93
C ALA A 137 13.01 -10.72 14.09
N GLN A 138 12.03 -11.47 14.60
CA GLN A 138 11.39 -12.55 13.89
C GLN A 138 10.26 -11.96 13.04
N THR A 139 10.37 -12.09 11.73
CA THR A 139 9.47 -11.45 10.77
C THR A 139 8.90 -12.48 9.80
N LEU A 140 7.61 -12.40 9.53
CA LEU A 140 7.01 -13.06 8.37
C LEU A 140 7.12 -12.14 7.16
N LEU A 141 7.62 -12.66 6.05
CA LEU A 141 7.59 -12.00 4.75
C LEU A 141 6.50 -12.65 3.91
N CYS A 142 5.51 -11.87 3.52
CA CYS A 142 4.60 -12.21 2.44
C CYS A 142 5.05 -11.51 1.17
N MET A 143 5.04 -12.23 0.05
CA MET A 143 5.37 -11.65 -1.24
C MET A 143 4.56 -12.26 -2.37
N THR A 144 4.50 -11.57 -3.51
CA THR A 144 4.05 -12.16 -4.76
C THR A 144 5.24 -12.48 -5.65
N LEU A 145 5.40 -13.74 -6.00
CA LEU A 145 6.53 -14.23 -6.80
C LEU A 145 6.05 -15.35 -7.71
N ASP A 146 6.51 -15.34 -8.97
CA ASP A 146 6.12 -16.34 -9.98
C ASP A 146 4.60 -16.55 -10.09
N ASN A 147 3.82 -15.45 -10.02
CA ASN A 147 2.36 -15.43 -10.03
C ASN A 147 1.72 -16.23 -8.89
N VAL A 148 2.36 -16.28 -7.72
CA VAL A 148 1.86 -16.92 -6.51
C VAL A 148 2.06 -16.00 -5.32
N VAL A 149 1.08 -15.95 -4.42
CA VAL A 149 1.24 -15.37 -3.08
C VAL A 149 1.95 -16.39 -2.20
N GLY A 150 3.14 -16.03 -1.73
CA GLY A 150 3.99 -16.84 -0.88
C GLY A 150 4.21 -16.21 0.50
N VAL A 151 4.43 -17.04 1.51
CA VAL A 151 4.81 -16.61 2.86
C VAL A 151 6.05 -17.38 3.28
N CYS A 152 7.05 -16.68 3.82
CA CYS A 152 8.24 -17.29 4.38
C CYS A 152 8.63 -16.66 5.73
N PRO A 153 9.07 -17.46 6.71
CA PRO A 153 9.68 -16.92 7.91
C PRO A 153 11.05 -16.32 7.61
N MET A 154 11.33 -15.17 8.22
CA MET A 154 12.64 -14.52 8.21
C MET A 154 13.13 -14.35 9.63
N ASP A 155 14.22 -15.06 9.95
CA ASP A 155 15.03 -14.78 11.12
C ASP A 155 16.18 -13.85 10.72
N MET A 156 16.07 -12.57 11.10
CA MET A 156 17.05 -11.55 10.74
C MET A 156 18.46 -11.84 11.27
N SER A 157 18.61 -12.65 12.32
CA SER A 157 19.94 -13.07 12.79
C SER A 157 20.65 -13.95 11.75
N THR A 158 19.93 -14.88 11.14
CA THR A 158 20.46 -15.81 10.11
C THR A 158 20.66 -15.14 8.76
N VAL A 159 19.77 -14.21 8.39
CA VAL A 159 19.87 -13.45 7.13
C VAL A 159 21.13 -12.59 7.12
N LEU A 160 21.54 -12.07 8.28
CA LEU A 160 22.76 -11.28 8.41
C LEU A 160 24.06 -12.09 8.28
N GLU A 161 24.00 -13.39 8.53
CA GLU A 161 25.10 -14.32 8.25
C GLU A 161 25.25 -14.62 6.74
N ARG A 162 24.53 -13.89 5.86
CA ARG A 162 24.55 -13.98 4.39
C ARG A 162 24.09 -15.33 3.83
N LYS A 163 23.29 -16.09 4.58
CA LYS A 163 22.61 -17.26 4.02
C LYS A 163 21.44 -16.76 3.16
N LYS A 164 21.49 -17.06 1.86
CA LYS A 164 20.33 -16.84 0.96
C LYS A 164 19.16 -17.65 1.50
N VAL A 165 17.97 -17.07 1.51
CA VAL A 165 16.74 -17.81 1.84
C VAL A 165 16.39 -18.62 0.60
N SER A 166 16.28 -19.94 0.73
CA SER A 166 15.97 -20.77 -0.44
C SER A 166 14.52 -20.53 -0.86
N ARG A 167 14.25 -20.45 -2.17
CA ARG A 167 12.87 -20.42 -2.70
C ARG A 167 12.05 -21.64 -2.27
N SER A 168 12.70 -22.76 -1.94
CA SER A 168 12.05 -23.96 -1.39
C SER A 168 11.39 -23.73 -0.03
N ASP A 169 11.88 -22.75 0.72
CA ASP A 169 11.44 -22.49 2.09
C ASP A 169 10.22 -21.56 2.12
N MET A 170 9.83 -21.03 0.95
CA MET A 170 8.61 -20.24 0.77
C MET A 170 7.40 -21.16 0.63
N ALA A 171 6.45 -21.03 1.56
CA ALA A 171 5.15 -21.67 1.45
C ALA A 171 4.33 -20.95 0.36
N LYS A 172 3.97 -21.68 -0.70
CA LYS A 172 3.08 -21.20 -1.76
C LYS A 172 1.64 -21.34 -1.27
N VAL A 173 0.95 -20.21 -1.08
CA VAL A 173 -0.38 -20.21 -0.44
C VAL A 173 -1.50 -20.08 -1.46
N LYS A 174 -1.40 -19.10 -2.38
CA LYS A 174 -2.47 -18.85 -3.37
C LYS A 174 -1.88 -18.50 -4.74
N PRO A 175 -2.10 -19.32 -5.79
CA PRO A 175 -1.74 -18.92 -7.14
C PRO A 175 -2.63 -17.75 -7.60
N PHE A 176 -2.09 -16.89 -8.47
CA PHE A 176 -2.85 -15.85 -9.15
C PHE A 176 -3.97 -16.47 -10.00
N PRO A 177 -5.04 -15.72 -10.28
CA PRO A 177 -6.03 -16.16 -11.25
C PRO A 177 -5.36 -16.37 -12.62
N ALA A 178 -5.90 -17.27 -13.44
CA ALA A 178 -5.40 -17.50 -14.79
C ALA A 178 -5.60 -16.22 -15.64
N VAL A 179 -4.48 -15.55 -15.96
CA VAL A 179 -4.45 -14.31 -16.73
C VAL A 179 -3.40 -14.40 -17.83
N ALA A 180 -3.58 -13.61 -18.89
CA ALA A 180 -2.58 -13.50 -19.95
C ALA A 180 -1.24 -12.97 -19.39
N ALA A 181 -0.13 -13.34 -20.03
CA ALA A 181 1.17 -12.84 -19.63
C ALA A 181 1.22 -11.32 -19.76
N GLY A 182 1.65 -10.63 -18.69
CA GLY A 182 1.71 -9.16 -18.65
C GLY A 182 0.38 -8.47 -18.36
N ALA A 183 -0.71 -9.20 -18.16
CA ALA A 183 -2.02 -8.60 -17.83
C ALA A 183 -2.07 -8.03 -16.40
N VAL A 184 -1.19 -8.44 -15.50
CA VAL A 184 -1.13 -7.90 -14.13
C VAL A 184 -0.42 -6.54 -14.19
N LEU A 185 -1.18 -5.46 -13.98
CA LEU A 185 -0.70 -4.08 -13.98
C LEU A 185 -0.17 -3.67 -12.61
N HIS A 186 -0.75 -4.23 -11.55
CA HIS A 186 -0.34 -3.95 -10.17
C HIS A 186 -0.61 -5.15 -9.26
N SER A 187 0.23 -5.29 -8.24
CA SER A 187 0.13 -6.29 -7.18
C SER A 187 0.47 -5.62 -5.86
N SER A 188 -0.34 -5.87 -4.82
CA SER A 188 -0.02 -5.47 -3.45
C SER A 188 -0.38 -6.58 -2.46
N VAL A 189 0.37 -6.63 -1.35
CA VAL A 189 0.09 -7.52 -0.23
C VAL A 189 0.14 -6.74 1.07
N HIS A 190 -0.77 -7.03 2.01
CA HIS A 190 -0.87 -6.33 3.28
C HIS A 190 -1.27 -7.29 4.41
N PHE A 191 -0.45 -7.33 5.46
CA PHE A 191 -0.86 -7.94 6.73
C PHE A 191 -1.87 -7.05 7.47
N ASN A 192 -2.83 -7.67 8.16
CA ASN A 192 -3.62 -6.98 9.17
C ASN A 192 -2.74 -6.64 10.40
N SER A 193 -3.27 -5.88 11.36
CA SER A 193 -2.51 -5.43 12.53
C SER A 193 -2.01 -6.57 13.42
N LYS A 194 -2.70 -7.73 13.43
CA LYS A 194 -2.32 -8.93 14.20
C LYS A 194 -1.41 -9.89 13.42
N GLY A 195 -1.18 -9.63 12.14
CA GLY A 195 -0.50 -10.54 11.22
C GLY A 195 -1.31 -11.77 10.81
N SER A 196 -2.47 -12.03 11.42
CA SER A 196 -3.24 -13.27 11.20
C SER A 196 -3.96 -13.30 9.86
N GLY A 197 -4.17 -12.14 9.25
CA GLY A 197 -4.78 -11.98 7.94
C GLY A 197 -3.81 -11.33 6.95
N ILE A 198 -3.79 -11.84 5.72
CA ILE A 198 -3.07 -11.25 4.58
C ILE A 198 -4.09 -10.92 3.50
N LEU A 199 -4.13 -9.66 3.08
CA LEU A 199 -4.82 -9.23 1.87
C LEU A 199 -3.84 -9.28 0.72
N ALA A 200 -4.17 -9.99 -0.36
CA ALA A 200 -3.51 -9.90 -1.65
C ALA A 200 -4.45 -9.23 -2.66
N LEU A 201 -3.97 -8.21 -3.36
CA LEU A 201 -4.75 -7.45 -4.35
C LEU A 201 -3.99 -7.43 -5.68
N LEU A 202 -4.72 -7.69 -6.76
CA LEU A 202 -4.23 -7.64 -8.13
C LEU A 202 -5.08 -6.67 -8.95
N CYS A 203 -4.41 -5.81 -9.71
CA CYS A 203 -5.01 -5.02 -10.78
C CYS A 203 -4.68 -5.71 -12.10
N ILE A 204 -5.70 -6.16 -12.83
CA ILE A 204 -5.55 -6.95 -14.05
C ILE A 204 -6.20 -6.21 -15.21
N GLU A 205 -5.45 -6.03 -16.28
CA GLU A 205 -5.98 -5.64 -17.58
C GLU A 205 -6.67 -6.82 -18.24
N GLN A 206 -7.90 -6.62 -18.69
CA GLN A 206 -8.68 -7.63 -19.38
C GLN A 206 -9.22 -7.06 -20.68
N GLU A 207 -9.01 -7.78 -21.79
CA GLU A 207 -9.69 -7.47 -23.05
C GLU A 207 -11.22 -7.57 -22.86
N SER A 208 -11.91 -6.49 -23.23
CA SER A 208 -13.35 -6.41 -23.18
C SER A 208 -13.96 -7.35 -24.21
N SER A 209 -14.85 -8.23 -23.76
CA SER A 209 -15.65 -9.06 -24.66
C SER A 209 -16.67 -8.26 -25.46
N ALA A 210 -17.00 -7.04 -25.01
CA ALA A 210 -18.02 -6.19 -25.63
C ALA A 210 -17.49 -5.38 -26.82
N ALA A 211 -16.17 -5.11 -26.88
CA ALA A 211 -15.56 -4.34 -27.95
C ALA A 211 -14.13 -4.84 -28.22
N PRO A 212 -13.85 -5.42 -29.40
CA PRO A 212 -12.51 -5.85 -29.77
C PRO A 212 -11.53 -4.68 -29.71
N GLY A 213 -10.43 -4.84 -28.97
CA GLY A 213 -9.40 -3.81 -28.79
C GLY A 213 -9.65 -2.82 -27.65
N ALA A 214 -10.78 -2.89 -26.95
CA ALA A 214 -10.98 -2.16 -25.70
C ALA A 214 -10.50 -3.03 -24.53
N SER A 215 -9.63 -2.51 -23.67
CA SER A 215 -9.30 -3.16 -22.40
C SER A 215 -10.10 -2.55 -21.25
N SER A 216 -10.33 -3.35 -20.22
CA SER A 216 -10.99 -2.97 -18.98
C SER A 216 -10.14 -3.41 -17.80
N ILE A 217 -10.17 -2.64 -16.72
CA ILE A 217 -9.42 -2.95 -15.51
C ILE A 217 -10.31 -3.75 -14.57
N ARG A 218 -9.77 -4.85 -14.04
CA ARG A 218 -10.39 -5.69 -13.02
C ARG A 218 -9.53 -5.70 -11.76
N TYR A 219 -10.16 -5.47 -10.61
CA TYR A 219 -9.49 -5.61 -9.31
C TYR A 219 -9.88 -6.95 -8.68
N CYS A 220 -8.89 -7.80 -8.41
CA CYS A 220 -9.07 -9.10 -7.79
C CYS A 220 -8.42 -9.10 -6.39
N ALA A 221 -9.16 -9.51 -5.37
CA ALA A 221 -8.68 -9.61 -4.00
C ALA A 221 -8.82 -11.03 -3.46
N ALA A 222 -7.86 -11.45 -2.63
CA ALA A 222 -7.93 -12.67 -1.85
C ALA A 222 -7.46 -12.37 -0.42
N VAL A 223 -8.14 -12.96 0.56
CA VAL A 223 -7.73 -12.92 1.97
C VAL A 223 -7.22 -14.30 2.37
N LEU A 224 -6.04 -14.31 2.98
CA LEU A 224 -5.43 -15.51 3.57
C LEU A 224 -5.50 -15.38 5.08
N SER A 225 -5.97 -16.43 5.75
CA SER A 225 -6.12 -16.49 7.21
C SER A 225 -5.17 -17.50 7.82
N SER A 226 -4.61 -17.17 8.99
CA SER A 226 -3.95 -18.12 9.88
C SER A 226 -4.95 -18.58 10.95
N PRO A 227 -5.07 -19.89 11.23
CA PRO A 227 -5.93 -20.39 12.30
C PRO A 227 -5.35 -20.13 13.69
N ASP A 228 -4.07 -19.74 13.78
CA ASP A 228 -3.38 -19.52 15.05
C ASP A 228 -3.86 -18.22 15.71
N GLU A 229 -4.24 -18.30 16.99
CA GLU A 229 -4.63 -17.12 17.77
C GLU A 229 -3.48 -16.10 17.91
N THR A 230 -2.25 -16.61 18.04
CA THR A 230 -1.02 -15.81 18.04
C THR A 230 -0.16 -16.24 16.86
N VAL A 231 0.12 -15.28 15.97
CA VAL A 231 0.95 -15.54 14.80
C VAL A 231 2.37 -15.79 15.26
N THR A 232 2.97 -16.86 14.73
CA THR A 232 4.36 -17.25 14.94
C THR A 232 5.09 -17.37 13.60
N LEU A 233 6.41 -17.56 13.62
CA LEU A 233 7.16 -17.85 12.38
C LEU A 233 6.73 -19.15 11.69
N GLN A 234 6.07 -20.06 12.42
CA GLN A 234 5.61 -21.34 11.87
C GLN A 234 4.14 -21.30 11.46
N SER A 235 3.47 -20.15 11.64
CA SER A 235 2.06 -20.01 11.32
C SER A 235 1.80 -20.30 9.84
N LYS A 236 0.76 -21.10 9.62
CA LYS A 236 0.32 -21.49 8.28
C LYS A 236 -0.82 -20.60 7.85
N TYR A 237 -0.74 -20.11 6.63
CA TYR A 237 -1.81 -19.36 6.00
C TYR A 237 -2.54 -20.26 5.01
N ALA A 238 -3.86 -20.13 4.98
CA ALA A 238 -4.72 -20.78 4.00
C ALA A 238 -5.60 -19.72 3.33
N SER A 239 -6.03 -20.02 2.11
CA SER A 239 -7.08 -19.25 1.42
C SER A 239 -8.37 -20.02 1.57
N GLU A 240 -9.41 -19.39 2.12
CA GLU A 240 -10.72 -20.03 2.28
C GLU A 240 -11.49 -20.07 0.95
N ASP A 241 -11.36 -19.03 0.12
CA ASP A 241 -12.12 -18.83 -1.11
C ASP A 241 -11.24 -18.61 -2.36
N ASP A 242 -11.89 -18.55 -3.53
CA ASP A 242 -11.29 -18.08 -4.77
C ASP A 242 -11.10 -16.56 -4.82
N TRP A 243 -10.38 -16.08 -5.83
CA TRP A 243 -10.17 -14.64 -6.00
C TRP A 243 -11.51 -13.93 -6.20
N HIS A 244 -11.80 -12.96 -5.35
CA HIS A 244 -12.99 -12.14 -5.43
C HIS A 244 -12.74 -10.95 -6.35
N THR A 245 -13.68 -10.67 -7.26
CA THR A 245 -13.64 -9.44 -8.05
C THR A 245 -14.29 -8.32 -7.24
N LEU A 246 -13.53 -7.25 -6.99
CA LEU A 246 -14.04 -6.06 -6.32
C LEU A 246 -14.81 -5.21 -7.33
N ALA A 247 -16.00 -4.74 -6.96
CA ALA A 247 -16.83 -3.89 -7.80
C ALA A 247 -17.18 -2.60 -7.05
N PRO A 248 -17.15 -1.44 -7.73
CA PRO A 248 -17.62 -0.20 -7.15
C PRO A 248 -19.11 -0.31 -6.81
N PRO A 249 -19.61 0.47 -5.86
CA PRO A 249 -21.03 0.48 -5.57
C PRO A 249 -21.81 0.93 -6.80
N SER A 250 -22.93 0.24 -7.06
CA SER A 250 -23.82 0.55 -8.16
C SER A 250 -24.32 1.98 -7.99
N ALA A 251 -23.85 2.89 -8.84
CA ALA A 251 -24.39 4.24 -8.88
C ALA A 251 -25.88 4.13 -9.17
N GLY A 252 -26.73 4.51 -8.21
CA GLY A 252 -28.16 4.51 -8.40
C GLY A 252 -28.53 5.31 -9.66
N GLY A 253 -29.08 4.65 -10.65
CA GLY A 253 -30.01 5.22 -11.63
C GLY A 253 -29.49 6.11 -12.76
N ASP A 254 -28.25 6.63 -12.74
CA ASP A 254 -27.80 7.52 -13.83
C ASP A 254 -27.03 6.78 -14.92
N SER A 255 -27.80 6.34 -15.92
CA SER A 255 -27.39 5.69 -17.17
C SER A 255 -26.66 6.63 -18.15
N ARG A 256 -25.77 7.49 -17.67
CA ARG A 256 -24.80 8.17 -18.55
C ARG A 256 -23.53 7.32 -18.63
N PRO A 257 -22.91 7.17 -19.82
CA PRO A 257 -21.60 6.56 -19.94
C PRO A 257 -20.57 7.50 -19.30
N GLY A 258 -20.40 7.38 -17.98
CA GLY A 258 -19.35 8.06 -17.22
C GLY A 258 -18.02 7.32 -17.36
N ALA A 259 -16.94 7.99 -16.99
CA ALA A 259 -15.62 7.37 -16.88
C ALA A 259 -15.69 6.15 -15.95
N PRO A 260 -14.90 5.08 -16.21
CA PRO A 260 -14.88 3.90 -15.36
C PRO A 260 -14.51 4.27 -13.92
N VAL A 261 -15.23 3.71 -12.94
CA VAL A 261 -14.91 3.91 -11.53
C VAL A 261 -13.78 2.97 -11.14
N GLU A 262 -12.64 3.56 -10.84
CA GLU A 262 -11.42 2.87 -10.41
C GLU A 262 -11.28 2.79 -8.90
N LEU A 263 -10.58 1.76 -8.44
CA LEU A 263 -10.21 1.57 -7.03
C LEU A 263 -8.99 2.43 -6.73
N CYS A 264 -9.07 3.29 -5.71
CA CYS A 264 -7.95 4.15 -5.30
C CYS A 264 -7.17 3.54 -4.12
N TYR A 265 -7.85 2.80 -3.25
CA TYR A 265 -7.26 2.15 -2.08
C TYR A 265 -8.04 0.90 -1.71
N CYS A 266 -7.33 -0.15 -1.28
CA CYS A 266 -7.90 -1.28 -0.57
C CYS A 266 -6.93 -1.75 0.51
N GLY A 267 -7.44 -1.91 1.73
CA GLY A 267 -6.62 -2.30 2.88
C GLY A 267 -7.44 -2.73 4.08
N TRP A 268 -6.76 -3.11 5.14
CA TRP A 268 -7.38 -3.52 6.40
C TRP A 268 -7.93 -2.33 7.16
N TRP A 269 -9.22 -2.37 7.48
CA TRP A 269 -9.84 -1.48 8.45
C TRP A 269 -9.77 -2.06 9.86
N SER A 270 -10.02 -3.36 10.04
CA SER A 270 -9.90 -4.06 11.31
C SER A 270 -9.23 -5.42 11.10
N ALA A 271 -9.31 -6.34 12.06
CA ALA A 271 -8.79 -7.69 11.89
C ALA A 271 -9.60 -8.52 10.87
N ASP A 272 -10.86 -8.17 10.67
CA ASP A 272 -11.90 -8.91 9.94
C ASP A 272 -12.64 -8.07 8.90
N THR A 273 -12.36 -6.76 8.80
CA THR A 273 -12.99 -5.84 7.86
C THR A 273 -11.93 -5.17 6.99
N LEU A 274 -12.18 -5.15 5.70
CA LEU A 274 -11.43 -4.38 4.71
C LEU A 274 -12.18 -3.09 4.37
N VAL A 275 -11.44 -2.10 3.89
CA VAL A 275 -11.99 -0.85 3.37
C VAL A 275 -11.49 -0.59 1.96
N CYS A 276 -12.40 -0.21 1.08
CA CYS A 276 -12.14 0.19 -0.29
C CYS A 276 -12.54 1.67 -0.47
N VAL A 277 -11.65 2.45 -1.08
CA VAL A 277 -11.95 3.83 -1.51
C VAL A 277 -11.93 3.85 -3.03
N TRP A 278 -13.02 4.33 -3.62
CA TRP A 278 -13.21 4.41 -5.06
C TRP A 278 -13.08 5.84 -5.55
N SER A 279 -12.72 5.98 -6.83
CA SER A 279 -12.52 7.26 -7.53
C SER A 279 -13.77 8.14 -7.55
N ASN A 280 -14.95 7.55 -7.45
CA ASN A 280 -16.23 8.25 -7.31
C ASN A 280 -16.55 8.69 -5.86
N SER A 281 -15.55 8.70 -4.97
CA SER A 281 -15.62 9.00 -3.54
C SER A 281 -16.40 8.01 -2.67
N ALA A 282 -16.80 6.87 -3.22
CA ALA A 282 -17.43 5.82 -2.42
C ALA A 282 -16.43 5.15 -1.49
N LEU A 283 -16.86 4.93 -0.25
CA LEU A 283 -16.17 4.20 0.78
C LEU A 283 -16.97 2.93 1.07
N GLN A 284 -16.38 1.77 0.85
CA GLN A 284 -17.02 0.47 1.10
C GLN A 284 -16.25 -0.31 2.15
N PHE A 285 -16.99 -0.96 3.04
CA PHE A 285 -16.46 -1.88 4.04
C PHE A 285 -16.86 -3.30 3.64
N LEU A 286 -15.87 -4.18 3.56
CA LEU A 286 -16.03 -5.58 3.17
C LEU A 286 -15.67 -6.47 4.35
N GLN A 287 -16.49 -7.48 4.64
CA GLN A 287 -16.10 -8.57 5.52
C GLN A 287 -14.96 -9.33 4.85
N ALA A 288 -13.85 -9.52 5.57
CA ALA A 288 -12.67 -10.18 5.02
C ALA A 288 -12.94 -11.64 4.63
N ALA A 289 -13.82 -12.31 5.38
CA ALA A 289 -14.40 -13.60 4.99
C ALA A 289 -15.47 -13.38 3.91
N GLY A 290 -15.32 -14.02 2.75
CA GLY A 290 -16.29 -13.96 1.66
C GLY A 290 -16.45 -12.61 0.94
N MET A 291 -15.74 -11.55 1.36
CA MET A 291 -15.71 -10.22 0.70
C MET A 291 -17.10 -9.57 0.54
N GLN A 292 -18.02 -9.82 1.48
CA GLN A 292 -19.37 -9.24 1.43
C GLN A 292 -19.36 -7.78 1.87
N VAL A 293 -20.12 -6.93 1.18
CA VAL A 293 -20.28 -5.51 1.56
C VAL A 293 -21.12 -5.43 2.84
N VAL A 294 -20.49 -4.97 3.92
CA VAL A 294 -21.10 -4.82 5.25
C VAL A 294 -21.44 -3.37 5.60
N GLY A 295 -20.91 -2.41 4.85
CA GLY A 295 -21.21 -0.99 5.01
C GLY A 295 -20.74 -0.17 3.83
N GLU A 296 -21.43 0.94 3.56
CA GLU A 296 -21.08 1.86 2.48
C GLU A 296 -21.45 3.30 2.86
N CYS A 297 -20.62 4.24 2.46
CA CYS A 297 -20.96 5.65 2.46
C CYS A 297 -20.20 6.40 1.35
N ARG A 298 -20.50 7.68 1.15
CA ARG A 298 -19.76 8.55 0.24
C ARG A 298 -19.04 9.63 1.02
N LEU A 299 -17.76 9.79 0.75
CA LEU A 299 -16.95 10.87 1.33
C LEU A 299 -17.46 12.23 0.87
N LEU A 300 -17.84 12.33 -0.41
CA LEU A 300 -18.32 13.56 -1.04
C LEU A 300 -19.64 13.29 -1.77
N ARG A 301 -20.66 14.09 -1.46
CA ARG A 301 -22.03 13.85 -1.98
C ARG A 301 -22.17 14.13 -3.48
N HIS A 302 -21.33 15.00 -4.05
CA HIS A 302 -21.46 15.52 -5.42
C HIS A 302 -20.13 15.51 -6.17
N CYS A 303 -19.46 14.35 -6.22
CA CYS A 303 -18.23 14.18 -7.00
C CYS A 303 -18.50 13.45 -8.33
N THR A 304 -17.72 13.82 -9.35
CA THR A 304 -17.61 13.03 -10.58
C THR A 304 -17.02 11.65 -10.28
N SER A 305 -17.17 10.71 -11.21
CA SER A 305 -16.74 9.32 -11.03
C SER A 305 -15.24 9.14 -10.87
N ASP A 306 -14.45 10.15 -11.22
CA ASP A 306 -12.99 10.18 -11.29
C ASP A 306 -12.33 11.22 -10.37
N ALA A 307 -13.12 11.90 -9.53
CA ALA A 307 -12.65 13.02 -8.72
C ALA A 307 -11.57 12.61 -7.70
N VAL A 308 -11.70 11.42 -7.08
CA VAL A 308 -10.69 10.90 -6.14
C VAL A 308 -9.59 10.21 -6.94
N THR A 309 -8.39 10.76 -6.85
CA THR A 309 -7.23 10.29 -7.62
C THR A 309 -6.30 9.43 -6.76
N ASN A 310 -6.26 9.65 -5.45
CA ASN A 310 -5.48 8.84 -4.51
C ASN A 310 -6.18 8.80 -3.16
N ALA A 311 -5.95 7.73 -2.38
CA ALA A 311 -6.52 7.59 -1.07
C ALA A 311 -5.61 6.77 -0.15
N THR A 312 -5.71 7.04 1.15
CA THR A 312 -5.06 6.24 2.18
C THR A 312 -5.93 6.20 3.43
N VAL A 313 -5.75 5.16 4.23
CA VAL A 313 -6.56 4.92 5.43
C VAL A 313 -5.63 4.57 6.59
N THR A 314 -5.92 5.07 7.78
CA THR A 314 -5.18 4.68 8.98
C THR A 314 -5.50 3.25 9.36
N ARG A 315 -4.46 2.49 9.73
CA ARG A 315 -4.66 1.23 10.43
C ARG A 315 -5.02 1.55 11.89
N PRO A 316 -6.15 1.09 12.44
CA PRO A 316 -6.43 1.30 13.84
C PRO A 316 -5.36 0.62 14.70
N GLY A 317 -4.85 1.36 15.68
CA GLY A 317 -3.95 0.80 16.67
C GLY A 317 -4.71 -0.20 17.55
N ALA A 318 -4.02 -1.24 18.04
CA ALA A 318 -4.61 -2.24 18.93
C ALA A 318 -5.26 -1.66 20.21
N ALA A 319 -4.99 -0.39 20.53
CA ALA A 319 -5.51 0.30 21.71
C ALA A 319 -6.81 1.11 21.50
N GLU A 320 -7.31 1.25 20.26
CA GLU A 320 -8.47 2.13 19.96
C GLU A 320 -9.81 1.38 19.80
N ALA A 321 -9.85 0.08 20.09
CA ALA A 321 -11.07 -0.72 20.07
C ALA A 321 -11.70 -0.83 21.48
N SER A 322 -12.29 0.25 21.98
CA SER A 322 -13.23 0.19 23.10
C SER A 322 -14.65 0.48 22.59
N ASP A 323 -15.62 -0.34 23.03
CA ASP A 323 -17.07 -0.18 22.81
C ASP A 323 -17.67 -0.48 21.43
N GLY A 324 -17.20 -1.52 20.73
CA GLY A 324 -17.89 -2.03 19.52
C GLY A 324 -17.98 -1.03 18.34
N ALA A 325 -17.25 0.08 18.45
CA ALA A 325 -17.08 1.11 17.46
C ALA A 325 -15.60 1.18 17.08
N SER A 326 -15.30 1.02 15.79
CA SER A 326 -13.96 1.27 15.26
C SER A 326 -13.94 2.65 14.64
N SER A 327 -12.98 3.48 15.03
CA SER A 327 -12.75 4.80 14.41
C SER A 327 -11.40 4.84 13.74
N GLY A 328 -11.32 5.58 12.64
CA GLY A 328 -10.10 5.79 11.90
C GLY A 328 -10.19 7.05 11.04
N LEU A 329 -9.13 7.31 10.29
CA LEU A 329 -9.02 8.42 9.37
C LEU A 329 -8.89 7.91 7.95
N VAL A 330 -9.60 8.57 7.03
CA VAL A 330 -9.45 8.41 5.59
C VAL A 330 -8.94 9.74 5.05
N ALA A 331 -7.89 9.72 4.24
CA ALA A 331 -7.46 10.88 3.48
C ALA A 331 -7.50 10.57 1.99
N VAL A 332 -7.85 11.58 1.20
CA VAL A 332 -7.99 11.47 -0.24
C VAL A 332 -7.33 12.67 -0.93
N VAL A 333 -6.94 12.46 -2.18
CA VAL A 333 -6.56 13.50 -3.12
C VAL A 333 -7.66 13.65 -4.15
N LEU A 334 -8.14 14.88 -4.32
CA LEU A 334 -9.11 15.27 -5.34
C LEU A 334 -8.39 15.99 -6.47
N ASP A 335 -8.80 15.70 -7.71
CA ASP A 335 -8.31 16.36 -8.93
C ASP A 335 -6.76 16.44 -9.00
N HIS A 336 -6.09 15.43 -8.44
CA HIS A 336 -4.64 15.30 -8.32
C HIS A 336 -3.91 16.27 -7.39
N ASN A 337 -4.50 17.36 -6.89
CA ASN A 337 -3.76 18.41 -6.15
C ASN A 337 -4.44 18.89 -4.85
N VAL A 338 -5.66 18.44 -4.54
CA VAL A 338 -6.35 18.85 -3.31
C VAL A 338 -6.41 17.69 -2.32
N ALA A 339 -5.70 17.79 -1.20
CA ALA A 339 -5.75 16.82 -0.12
C ALA A 339 -6.88 17.15 0.87
N ALA A 340 -7.68 16.15 1.22
CA ALA A 340 -8.76 16.22 2.21
C ALA A 340 -8.69 15.02 3.18
N SER A 341 -9.21 15.18 4.40
CA SER A 341 -9.24 14.12 5.40
C SER A 341 -10.60 14.03 6.10
N PHE A 342 -10.94 12.83 6.57
CA PHE A 342 -12.24 12.49 7.15
C PHE A 342 -12.03 11.58 8.35
N TYR A 343 -12.69 11.89 9.46
CA TYR A 343 -12.89 10.92 10.53
C TYR A 343 -14.03 9.98 10.15
N VAL A 344 -13.75 8.69 10.25
CA VAL A 344 -14.71 7.64 9.93
C VAL A 344 -14.91 6.78 11.16
N THR A 345 -16.14 6.73 11.64
CA THR A 345 -16.54 5.86 12.74
C THR A 345 -17.51 4.81 12.22
N VAL A 346 -17.19 3.55 12.47
CA VAL A 346 -17.98 2.40 12.07
C VAL A 346 -18.49 1.73 13.34
N ARG A 347 -19.80 1.53 13.42
CA ARG A 347 -20.47 0.89 14.56
C ARG A 347 -21.30 -0.28 14.11
N HIS A 348 -21.27 -1.37 14.87
CA HIS A 348 -22.27 -2.43 14.72
C HIS A 348 -23.61 -1.93 15.24
N SER A 349 -24.64 -2.00 14.40
CA SER A 349 -26.00 -1.71 14.83
C SER A 349 -26.43 -2.78 15.84
N ALA A 350 -26.54 -2.42 17.12
CA ALA A 350 -27.23 -3.27 18.09
C ALA A 350 -28.68 -3.42 17.62
N SER A 351 -29.14 -4.64 17.38
CA SER A 351 -30.52 -4.89 16.98
C SER A 351 -31.45 -4.30 18.04
N ALA A 352 -32.17 -3.25 17.69
CA ALA A 352 -33.25 -2.74 18.54
C ALA A 352 -34.27 -3.86 18.72
N SER A 353 -34.50 -4.24 19.97
CA SER A 353 -35.51 -5.22 20.35
C SER A 353 -36.91 -4.77 19.90
N ALA A 354 -37.47 -5.45 18.89
CA ALA A 354 -38.90 -5.55 18.68
C ALA A 354 -39.19 -6.87 17.95
N GLN A 355 -40.26 -7.53 18.40
CA GLN A 355 -40.57 -8.95 18.26
C GLN A 355 -40.78 -9.47 16.83
N GLU A 356 -40.59 -10.80 16.71
CA GLU A 356 -41.18 -11.76 15.76
C GLU A 356 -40.38 -12.26 14.52
N PRO A 357 -40.57 -13.55 14.13
CA PRO A 357 -39.46 -14.47 13.92
C PRO A 357 -39.35 -15.05 12.50
N LYS A 358 -38.20 -15.71 12.25
CA LYS A 358 -37.88 -16.59 11.10
C LYS A 358 -37.86 -15.92 9.72
N ARG A 359 -36.70 -15.37 9.34
CA ARG A 359 -36.04 -15.61 8.04
C ARG A 359 -34.67 -14.94 8.00
N HIS A 360 -33.69 -15.69 7.49
CA HIS A 360 -32.30 -15.34 7.17
C HIS A 360 -31.50 -14.58 8.23
N ARG A 361 -30.54 -15.29 8.83
CA ARG A 361 -29.46 -14.75 9.67
C ARG A 361 -28.52 -13.91 8.80
N GLY A 362 -28.97 -12.74 8.36
CA GLY A 362 -28.13 -11.70 7.78
C GLY A 362 -27.46 -10.94 8.92
N GLU A 363 -26.14 -10.83 8.88
CA GLU A 363 -25.40 -9.97 9.82
C GLU A 363 -25.92 -8.53 9.73
N ALA A 364 -26.02 -7.86 10.87
CA ALA A 364 -26.56 -6.50 10.93
C ALA A 364 -25.61 -5.54 10.17
N PRO A 365 -26.15 -4.66 9.31
CA PRO A 365 -25.33 -3.73 8.53
C PRO A 365 -24.55 -2.78 9.46
N LEU A 366 -23.34 -2.42 9.07
CA LEU A 366 -22.52 -1.45 9.79
C LEU A 366 -23.09 -0.04 9.59
N THR A 367 -23.25 0.69 10.68
CA THR A 367 -23.53 2.13 10.62
C THR A 367 -22.21 2.87 10.49
N VAL A 368 -22.04 3.59 9.37
CA VAL A 368 -20.83 4.39 9.10
C VAL A 368 -21.16 5.87 9.24
N THR A 369 -20.46 6.54 10.14
CA THR A 369 -20.52 7.99 10.33
C THR A 369 -19.25 8.63 9.79
N LEU A 370 -19.42 9.65 8.95
CA LEU A 370 -18.33 10.43 8.39
C LEU A 370 -18.36 11.86 8.94
N THR A 371 -17.23 12.33 9.42
CA THR A 371 -17.03 13.72 9.83
C THR A 371 -15.83 14.28 9.07
N PRO A 372 -16.01 15.20 8.11
CA PRO A 372 -14.89 15.84 7.43
C PRO A 372 -14.05 16.64 8.42
N THR A 373 -12.74 16.71 8.19
CA THR A 373 -11.88 17.67 8.90
C THR A 373 -12.14 19.08 8.40
N MET A 374 -11.79 20.09 9.20
CA MET A 374 -12.25 21.47 8.99
C MET A 374 -11.67 22.15 7.74
N GLN A 375 -10.58 21.63 7.16
CA GLN A 375 -9.82 22.29 6.09
C GLN A 375 -9.36 21.29 5.02
N THR A 376 -9.05 21.81 3.83
CA THR A 376 -8.39 21.08 2.73
C THR A 376 -7.07 21.76 2.41
N TYR A 377 -6.09 21.01 1.91
CA TYR A 377 -4.81 21.57 1.47
C TYR A 377 -4.66 21.45 -0.05
N CYS A 378 -4.36 22.55 -0.72
CA CYS A 378 -4.12 22.57 -2.17
C CYS A 378 -2.60 22.69 -2.42
N THR A 379 -2.05 21.79 -3.24
CA THR A 379 -0.64 21.82 -3.68
C THR A 379 -0.42 22.71 -4.91
N GLU A 380 -1.36 23.63 -5.17
CA GLU A 380 -1.42 24.47 -6.37
C GLU A 380 -1.43 23.60 -7.64
N ASP A 381 -0.49 23.80 -8.56
CA ASP A 381 -0.42 23.07 -9.83
C ASP A 381 0.48 21.82 -9.76
N ILE A 382 1.01 21.47 -8.58
CA ILE A 382 1.89 20.30 -8.44
C ILE A 382 1.06 19.07 -8.04
N PRO A 383 0.97 18.03 -8.88
CA PRO A 383 0.18 16.86 -8.54
C PRO A 383 0.78 16.04 -7.39
N VAL A 384 -0.10 15.47 -6.58
CA VAL A 384 0.21 14.51 -5.53
C VAL A 384 0.38 13.12 -6.16
N ARG A 385 1.58 12.55 -5.98
CA ARG A 385 1.94 11.19 -6.38
C ARG A 385 1.36 10.15 -5.44
N GLU A 386 1.64 10.32 -4.15
CA GLU A 386 1.25 9.40 -3.08
C GLU A 386 0.87 10.13 -1.81
N LEU A 387 0.08 9.44 -0.99
CA LEU A 387 -0.47 9.94 0.25
C LEU A 387 -0.34 8.84 1.30
N HIS A 388 0.21 9.19 2.47
CA HIS A 388 0.43 8.26 3.57
C HIS A 388 0.05 8.89 4.91
N PHE A 389 -0.41 8.07 5.86
CA PHE A 389 -0.54 8.48 7.25
C PHE A 389 0.65 8.04 8.08
N VAL A 390 1.10 8.92 8.96
CA VAL A 390 2.08 8.60 10.00
C VAL A 390 1.61 9.12 11.34
N ARG A 391 1.86 8.34 12.40
CA ARG A 391 1.56 8.75 13.79
C ARG A 391 2.85 8.92 14.56
N SER A 392 3.19 10.17 14.88
CA SER A 392 4.24 10.50 15.85
C SER A 392 3.61 10.91 17.18
N PHE A 393 3.35 12.21 17.39
CA PHE A 393 2.58 12.70 18.54
C PHE A 393 1.13 13.02 18.15
N SER A 394 0.91 13.55 16.95
CA SER A 394 -0.40 13.59 16.28
C SER A 394 -0.39 12.71 15.02
N TRP A 395 -1.58 12.56 14.41
CA TRP A 395 -1.69 12.03 13.07
C TRP A 395 -1.21 13.08 12.06
N THR A 396 -0.35 12.67 11.14
CA THR A 396 0.22 13.51 10.09
C THR A 396 -0.05 12.85 8.74
N ILE A 397 -0.54 13.63 7.79
CA ILE A 397 -0.60 13.28 6.38
C ILE A 397 0.73 13.63 5.73
N VAL A 398 1.30 12.69 4.99
CA VAL A 398 2.50 12.91 4.19
C VAL A 398 2.12 12.78 2.72
N LEU A 399 2.30 13.87 1.98
CA LEU A 399 2.13 13.91 0.53
C LEU A 399 3.50 13.78 -0.12
N LEU A 400 3.63 12.84 -1.05
CA LEU A 400 4.71 12.86 -2.03
C LEU A 400 4.19 13.58 -3.28
N LEU A 401 4.84 14.67 -3.66
CA LEU A 401 4.51 15.40 -4.88
C LEU A 401 5.33 14.89 -6.07
N GLU A 402 4.84 15.06 -7.29
CA GLU A 402 5.63 14.74 -8.49
C GLU A 402 6.91 15.56 -8.64
N SER A 403 6.94 16.77 -8.07
CA SER A 403 8.17 17.55 -7.99
C SER A 403 9.28 16.86 -7.18
N GLY A 404 8.95 15.81 -6.42
CA GLY A 404 9.84 15.12 -5.49
C GLY A 404 9.69 15.61 -4.05
N ALA A 405 8.97 16.70 -3.82
CA ALA A 405 8.78 17.23 -2.48
C ALA A 405 7.92 16.30 -1.59
N LEU A 406 8.32 16.19 -0.33
CA LEU A 406 7.51 15.65 0.74
C LEU A 406 6.88 16.78 1.55
N VAL A 407 5.56 16.75 1.65
CA VAL A 407 4.76 17.73 2.40
C VAL A 407 4.11 17.03 3.58
N PHE A 408 4.34 17.57 4.77
CA PHE A 408 3.80 17.03 6.03
C PHE A 408 2.70 17.95 6.52
N LEU A 409 1.49 17.43 6.62
CA LEU A 409 0.31 18.16 7.04
C LEU A 409 -0.20 17.57 8.35
N ASP A 410 -0.54 18.43 9.30
CA ASP A 410 -1.30 18.00 10.47
C ASP A 410 -2.71 17.57 10.04
N VAL A 411 -3.19 16.41 10.48
CA VAL A 411 -4.47 15.86 9.98
C VAL A 411 -5.68 16.68 10.39
N GLU A 412 -5.66 17.24 11.59
CA GLU A 412 -6.79 17.98 12.16
C GLU A 412 -6.96 19.34 11.49
N THR A 413 -5.85 20.04 11.26
CA THR A 413 -5.83 21.41 10.77
C THR A 413 -5.48 21.53 9.30
N MET A 414 -4.95 20.47 8.68
CA MET A 414 -4.36 20.47 7.32
C MET A 414 -3.28 21.54 7.10
N ARG A 415 -2.71 22.07 8.20
CA ARG A 415 -1.63 23.05 8.15
C ARG A 415 -0.30 22.37 7.86
N LEU A 416 0.49 23.04 7.02
CA LEU A 416 1.85 22.64 6.70
C LEU A 416 2.70 22.63 7.98
N SER A 417 3.23 21.45 8.31
CA SER A 417 4.17 21.26 9.40
C SER A 417 5.60 21.29 8.88
N VAL A 418 5.92 20.46 7.88
CA VAL A 418 7.26 20.36 7.29
C VAL A 418 7.14 20.24 5.78
N HIS A 419 8.08 20.88 5.08
CA HIS A 419 8.27 20.71 3.64
C HIS A 419 9.72 20.30 3.40
N ARG A 420 9.93 19.19 2.69
CA ARG A 420 11.26 18.74 2.27
C ARG A 420 11.29 18.50 0.76
N PRO A 421 12.01 19.34 -0.01
CA PRO A 421 12.29 19.00 -1.40
C PRO A 421 13.25 17.80 -1.44
N VAL A 422 12.99 16.83 -2.32
CA VAL A 422 13.92 15.76 -2.65
C VAL A 422 14.27 15.91 -4.13
N ASN A 423 15.57 15.86 -4.44
CA ASN A 423 16.01 15.97 -5.82
C ASN A 423 15.58 14.73 -6.61
N ARG A 424 14.74 14.94 -7.62
CA ARG A 424 14.36 13.89 -8.57
C ARG A 424 15.59 13.50 -9.39
N LEU A 425 15.81 12.20 -9.52
CA LEU A 425 16.84 11.62 -10.39
C LEU A 425 16.35 11.55 -11.84
N ARG A 426 15.04 11.58 -12.06
CA ARG A 426 14.42 11.52 -13.39
C ARG A 426 13.33 12.56 -13.53
N ALA A 427 13.10 12.96 -14.78
CA ALA A 427 12.00 13.86 -15.10
C ALA A 427 10.65 13.25 -14.63
N PRO A 428 9.73 14.08 -14.11
CA PRO A 428 8.37 13.65 -13.82
C PRO A 428 7.68 13.05 -15.04
N ASP A 429 6.83 12.05 -14.82
CA ASP A 429 6.08 11.41 -15.89
C ASP A 429 4.86 12.26 -16.24
N ALA A 430 5.05 13.21 -17.16
CA ALA A 430 4.00 14.15 -17.57
C ALA A 430 2.78 13.45 -18.20
N GLY A 431 2.93 12.25 -18.75
CA GLY A 431 1.84 11.51 -19.39
C GLY A 431 0.84 10.89 -18.41
N ARG A 432 1.26 10.65 -17.15
CA ARG A 432 0.46 9.94 -16.16
C ARG A 432 -0.83 10.68 -15.76
N TYR A 433 -0.75 12.00 -15.63
CA TYR A 433 -1.88 12.84 -15.23
C TYR A 433 -2.95 12.99 -16.29
N HIS A 434 -2.63 12.58 -17.51
CA HIS A 434 -3.56 12.54 -18.64
C HIS A 434 -4.04 11.12 -18.95
N ALA A 435 -3.53 10.10 -18.26
CA ALA A 435 -3.74 8.68 -18.57
C ALA A 435 -4.79 7.97 -17.69
N GLY A 436 -5.56 8.69 -16.87
CA GLY A 436 -6.56 8.10 -15.97
C GLY A 436 -5.99 7.60 -14.63
N PRO A 437 -6.85 7.15 -13.68
CA PRO A 437 -6.47 6.94 -12.28
C PRO A 437 -5.48 5.78 -11.98
N LEU A 438 -5.00 5.82 -10.73
CA LEU A 438 -3.58 5.75 -10.40
C LEU A 438 -3.07 4.40 -9.83
N MET A 439 -3.92 3.37 -9.78
CA MET A 439 -3.47 1.99 -9.45
C MET A 439 -2.72 1.32 -10.62
N VAL A 440 -2.81 1.87 -11.83
CA VAL A 440 -2.35 1.23 -13.08
C VAL A 440 -0.93 1.61 -13.47
N ALA A 441 -0.42 2.74 -12.96
CA ALA A 441 0.92 3.19 -13.34
C ALA A 441 2.01 2.42 -12.56
N PRO A 442 3.10 2.00 -13.21
CA PRO A 442 4.24 1.38 -12.52
C PRO A 442 4.72 2.24 -11.35
N ARG A 443 4.95 1.61 -10.19
CA ARG A 443 5.56 2.23 -9.01
C ARG A 443 7.06 2.48 -9.22
N ASN A 444 7.40 3.27 -10.24
CA ASN A 444 8.78 3.71 -10.47
C ASN A 444 9.12 4.95 -9.64
N PHE A 445 8.17 5.53 -8.92
CA PHE A 445 8.39 6.64 -8.00
C PHE A 445 7.34 6.59 -6.87
N PHE A 446 7.79 6.35 -5.64
CA PHE A 446 6.92 6.18 -4.47
C PHE A 446 7.66 6.44 -3.15
N CYS A 447 6.94 6.55 -2.04
CA CYS A 447 7.51 6.75 -0.71
C CYS A 447 7.13 5.61 0.25
N VAL A 448 8.07 5.24 1.11
CA VAL A 448 7.84 4.30 2.22
C VAL A 448 8.20 4.99 3.53
N LEU A 449 7.25 5.01 4.47
CA LEU A 449 7.38 5.70 5.75
C LEU A 449 7.44 4.73 6.93
N SER A 450 8.18 5.11 7.96
CA SER A 450 8.19 4.47 9.27
C SER A 450 7.83 5.48 10.35
N GLY A 451 6.97 5.08 11.29
CA GLY A 451 6.32 6.01 12.23
C GLY A 451 7.16 6.45 13.43
N LYS A 452 7.94 5.55 14.04
CA LYS A 452 8.77 5.85 15.22
C LYS A 452 10.05 5.00 15.27
N PRO A 453 11.25 5.61 15.31
CA PRO A 453 11.51 7.02 14.95
C PRO A 453 11.05 7.30 13.51
N PHE A 454 10.66 8.54 13.22
CA PHE A 454 10.23 8.89 11.87
C PHE A 454 11.37 8.62 10.88
N SER A 455 11.09 7.90 9.80
CA SER A 455 12.02 7.70 8.70
C SER A 455 11.24 7.62 7.41
N ALA A 456 11.74 8.28 6.37
CA ALA A 456 11.14 8.28 5.05
C ALA A 456 12.17 7.81 4.03
N VAL A 457 11.71 7.02 3.07
CA VAL A 457 12.50 6.60 1.93
C VAL A 457 11.71 6.90 0.69
N VAL A 458 12.29 7.66 -0.22
CA VAL A 458 11.74 7.87 -1.56
C VAL A 458 12.43 6.90 -2.50
N ILE A 459 11.66 6.05 -3.15
CA ILE A 459 12.14 5.11 -4.15
C ILE A 459 11.89 5.74 -5.52
N GLU A 460 12.95 5.91 -6.31
CA GLU A 460 12.88 6.30 -7.71
C GLU A 460 13.57 5.22 -8.55
N HIS A 461 12.76 4.43 -9.23
CA HIS A 461 13.13 3.29 -10.05
C HIS A 461 13.91 2.24 -9.28
N ASN A 462 15.24 2.28 -9.33
CA ASN A 462 16.13 1.35 -8.63
C ASN A 462 17.01 2.05 -7.59
N THR A 463 16.71 3.30 -7.26
CA THR A 463 17.41 4.09 -6.25
C THR A 463 16.51 4.37 -5.06
N ALA A 464 17.06 4.20 -3.86
CA ALA A 464 16.44 4.61 -2.61
C ALA A 464 17.13 5.87 -2.08
N ILE A 465 16.36 6.93 -1.85
CA ILE A 465 16.78 8.17 -1.22
C ILE A 465 16.27 8.13 0.21
N LEU A 466 17.18 7.92 1.16
CA LEU A 466 16.86 7.82 2.58
C LEU A 466 16.91 9.21 3.22
N LEU A 467 15.82 9.57 3.89
CA LEU A 467 15.71 10.79 4.69
C LEU A 467 15.83 10.41 6.16
N LYS A 468 16.99 10.73 6.74
CA LYS A 468 17.35 10.37 8.12
C LYS A 468 17.94 11.54 8.88
N SER A 469 17.84 11.49 10.21
CA SER A 469 18.64 12.33 11.10
C SER A 469 20.10 11.90 10.93
N GLN A 470 20.98 12.87 10.65
CA GLN A 470 22.43 12.66 10.71
C GLN A 470 22.89 12.42 12.14
#